data_AF-A0A2E8E138-F1
#
_entry.id   AF-A0A2E8E138-F1
#
_cell.length_a   1.000
_cell.length_b   1.000
_cell.length_c   1.000
_cell.angle_alpha   90.00
_cell.angle_beta   90.00
_cell.angle_gamma   90.00
#
_symmetry.space_group_name_H-M   'P 1'
#
loop_
_entity.id
_entity.type
_entity.pdbx_description
1 polymer ?
#
loop_
_entity_poly.entity_id
_entity_poly.type
_entity_poly.pdbx_seq_one_letter_code
_entity_poly.pdbx_strand_id
1 'polypeptide(L)'
;MKKDPYEKLLGRKRKWTPVQTTAGKLKEGAEETIYRALAIRHMELPVGSWVTEALGKDVPDSARVLLESNVKDEENHDLALGYIANSIGVNVEAEAEAFRLRTAWEEHPDHTILKALVAERAIFFVLLPFFRFCGDAGLRTVSADISRDEQIHVACNSLVCLDMGLSWSKSLDKLRKATINWVFQPLGKNTYDKYLDRKFWLDASDRLMYEGKAPEFSETQRARMPAFFEHANTNLPQYS
;
A
#
# COMPACT_ATOMS: atom_id res chain seq x y z
N MET A 1 34.21 -1.87 1.85
CA MET A 1 33.27 -2.73 1.11
C MET A 1 31.99 -1.97 0.83
N LYS A 2 31.45 -2.04 -0.41
CA LYS A 2 30.12 -1.52 -0.73
C LYS A 2 29.11 -2.49 -0.12
N LYS A 3 28.32 -2.06 0.88
CA LYS A 3 27.26 -2.90 1.48
C LYS A 3 26.30 -3.41 0.39
N ASP A 4 25.88 -4.66 0.53
CA ASP A 4 24.86 -5.29 -0.31
C ASP A 4 23.59 -4.40 -0.32
N PRO A 5 22.91 -4.22 -1.48
CA PRO A 5 21.72 -3.38 -1.57
C PRO A 5 20.58 -3.83 -0.62
N TYR A 6 20.37 -5.12 -0.42
CA TYR A 6 19.37 -5.68 0.48
C TYR A 6 19.72 -5.40 1.94
N GLU A 7 20.99 -5.54 2.34
CA GLU A 7 21.44 -5.15 3.69
C GLU A 7 21.21 -3.65 3.98
N LYS A 8 21.42 -2.79 2.98
CA LYS A 8 21.16 -1.35 3.12
C LYS A 8 19.68 -1.06 3.33
N LEU A 9 18.80 -1.76 2.60
CA LEU A 9 17.35 -1.64 2.73
C LEU A 9 16.88 -2.15 4.10
N LEU A 10 17.38 -3.30 4.53
CA LEU A 10 17.11 -3.85 5.87
C LEU A 10 17.48 -2.87 6.98
N GLY A 11 18.64 -2.21 6.88
CA GLY A 11 19.08 -1.21 7.87
C GLY A 11 18.23 0.06 7.93
N ARG A 12 17.35 0.31 6.96
CA ARG A 12 16.41 1.45 6.95
C ARG A 12 15.10 1.15 7.66
N LYS A 13 14.77 -0.13 7.90
CA LYS A 13 13.53 -0.52 8.57
C LYS A 13 13.44 0.11 9.95
N ARG A 14 12.21 0.40 10.36
CA ARG A 14 11.89 0.96 11.67
C ARG A 14 10.75 0.14 12.26
N LYS A 15 10.91 -0.27 13.51
CA LYS A 15 9.83 -0.95 14.22
C LYS A 15 8.77 0.06 14.63
N TRP A 16 7.52 -0.35 14.49
CA TRP A 16 6.36 0.35 14.99
C TRP A 16 5.32 -0.70 15.40
N THR A 17 4.39 -0.32 16.26
CA THR A 17 3.33 -1.21 16.72
C THR A 17 1.98 -0.60 16.35
N PRO A 18 1.10 -1.36 15.66
CA PRO A 18 -0.26 -0.92 15.38
C PRO A 18 -1.01 -0.59 16.68
N VAL A 19 -1.75 0.52 16.68
CA VAL A 19 -2.57 0.95 17.81
C VAL A 19 -3.99 1.18 17.31
N GLN A 20 -4.96 0.64 18.05
CA GLN A 20 -6.39 0.85 17.74
C GLN A 20 -6.71 2.35 17.87
N THR A 21 -7.22 2.93 16.79
CA THR A 21 -7.60 4.34 16.75
C THR A 21 -9.11 4.50 16.89
N THR A 22 -9.56 5.73 17.15
CA THR A 22 -10.98 6.11 17.13
C THR A 22 -11.31 6.80 15.81
N ALA A 23 -12.52 6.56 15.28
CA ALA A 23 -12.97 7.20 14.06
C ALA A 23 -12.99 8.74 14.17
N GLY A 24 -12.43 9.39 13.15
CA GLY A 24 -12.56 10.82 12.93
C GLY A 24 -13.40 11.15 11.71
N LYS A 25 -13.35 12.43 11.29
CA LYS A 25 -14.05 12.89 10.09
C LYS A 25 -13.21 12.60 8.85
N LEU A 26 -13.82 11.92 7.87
CA LEU A 26 -13.26 11.75 6.53
C LEU A 26 -13.46 13.02 5.69
N LYS A 27 -12.66 13.20 4.65
CA LYS A 27 -12.87 14.29 3.68
C LYS A 27 -14.21 14.09 2.96
N GLU A 28 -15.01 15.14 2.93
CA GLU A 28 -16.29 15.16 2.22
C GLU A 28 -16.11 14.89 0.73
N GLY A 29 -16.85 13.92 0.21
CA GLY A 29 -16.77 13.44 -1.17
C GLY A 29 -15.75 12.33 -1.41
N ALA A 30 -14.99 11.92 -0.38
CA ALA A 30 -14.03 10.81 -0.48
C ALA A 30 -14.51 9.52 0.20
N GLU A 31 -15.63 9.55 0.93
CA GLU A 31 -16.05 8.49 1.85
C GLU A 31 -16.19 7.13 1.17
N GLU A 32 -16.93 7.06 0.05
CA GLU A 32 -17.10 5.80 -0.69
C GLU A 32 -15.76 5.26 -1.21
N THR A 33 -14.90 6.14 -1.73
CA THR A 33 -13.56 5.76 -2.19
C THR A 33 -12.68 5.28 -1.04
N ILE A 34 -12.82 5.84 0.17
CA ILE A 34 -12.12 5.37 1.36
C ILE A 34 -12.57 3.97 1.74
N TYR A 35 -13.88 3.69 1.73
CA TYR A 35 -14.36 2.33 2.01
C TYR A 35 -13.85 1.32 1.00
N ARG A 36 -13.84 1.65 -0.30
CA ARG A 36 -13.27 0.79 -1.35
C ARG A 36 -11.77 0.59 -1.19
N ALA A 37 -11.03 1.68 -0.95
CA ALA A 37 -9.59 1.63 -0.72
C ALA A 37 -9.24 0.81 0.54
N LEU A 38 -10.02 0.95 1.62
CA LEU A 38 -9.83 0.16 2.83
C LEU A 38 -10.20 -1.31 2.63
N ALA A 39 -11.19 -1.62 1.79
CA ALA A 39 -11.53 -3.01 1.43
C ALA A 39 -10.36 -3.74 0.74
N ILE A 40 -9.47 -3.01 0.05
CA ILE A 40 -8.24 -3.59 -0.53
C ILE A 40 -7.28 -4.10 0.56
N ARG A 41 -7.42 -3.75 1.84
CA ARG A 41 -6.60 -4.34 2.93
C ARG A 41 -6.61 -5.88 2.95
N HIS A 42 -7.66 -6.51 2.43
CA HIS A 42 -7.71 -7.98 2.29
C HIS A 42 -6.62 -8.57 1.37
N MET A 43 -5.86 -7.72 0.70
CA MET A 43 -4.69 -8.06 -0.12
C MET A 43 -3.38 -8.14 0.67
N GLU A 44 -3.29 -7.58 1.88
CA GLU A 44 -2.05 -7.53 2.70
C GLU A 44 -1.49 -8.94 2.98
N LEU A 45 -2.31 -9.83 3.57
CA LEU A 45 -1.90 -11.21 3.84
C LEU A 45 -1.61 -12.03 2.56
N PRO A 46 -2.40 -11.92 1.47
CA PRO A 46 -2.01 -12.49 0.17
C PRO A 46 -0.66 -12.00 -0.33
N VAL A 47 -0.34 -10.70 -0.25
CA VAL A 47 0.97 -10.16 -0.65
C VAL A 47 2.09 -10.80 0.17
N GLY A 48 1.95 -10.87 1.49
CA GLY A 48 2.89 -11.60 2.35
C GLY A 48 3.03 -13.08 1.99
N SER A 49 1.93 -13.73 1.62
CA SER A 49 1.92 -15.13 1.17
C SER A 49 2.65 -15.30 -0.17
N TRP A 50 2.49 -14.36 -1.10
CA TRP A 50 3.20 -14.36 -2.38
C TRP A 50 4.71 -14.20 -2.22
N VAL A 51 5.14 -13.32 -1.30
CA VAL A 51 6.55 -13.18 -0.93
C VAL A 51 7.08 -14.46 -0.29
N THR A 52 6.28 -15.09 0.58
CA THR A 52 6.62 -16.38 1.21
C THR A 52 6.75 -17.50 0.17
N GLU A 53 5.86 -17.57 -0.82
CA GLU A 53 5.97 -18.53 -1.91
C GLU A 53 7.24 -18.27 -2.75
N ALA A 54 7.59 -17.01 -3.01
CA ALA A 54 8.80 -16.66 -3.73
C ALA A 54 10.07 -17.06 -2.95
N LEU A 55 10.07 -16.95 -1.62
CA LEU A 55 11.16 -17.44 -0.77
C LEU A 55 11.41 -18.95 -0.92
N GLY A 56 10.39 -19.74 -1.28
CA GLY A 56 10.55 -21.16 -1.61
C GLY A 56 11.18 -21.43 -2.98
N LYS A 57 11.49 -20.39 -3.76
CA LYS A 57 12.03 -20.47 -5.13
C LYS A 57 13.43 -19.84 -5.23
N ASP A 58 13.85 -19.54 -6.45
CA ASP A 58 15.18 -19.07 -6.84
C ASP A 58 15.44 -17.57 -6.55
N VAL A 59 14.86 -17.02 -5.48
CA VAL A 59 15.18 -15.65 -5.07
C VAL A 59 16.64 -15.53 -4.61
N PRO A 60 17.31 -14.38 -4.81
CA PRO A 60 18.69 -14.19 -4.37
C PRO A 60 18.86 -14.43 -2.86
N ASP A 61 19.89 -15.18 -2.47
CA ASP A 61 20.13 -15.51 -1.06
C ASP A 61 20.30 -14.28 -0.17
N SER A 62 20.94 -13.22 -0.67
CA SER A 62 21.11 -11.98 0.08
C SER A 62 19.81 -11.18 0.26
N ALA A 63 18.75 -11.48 -0.51
CA ALA A 63 17.43 -10.86 -0.35
C ALA A 63 16.56 -11.54 0.71
N ARG A 64 16.82 -12.83 1.03
CA ARG A 64 15.94 -13.68 1.85
C ARG A 64 15.57 -13.06 3.20
N VAL A 65 16.56 -12.58 3.94
CA VAL A 65 16.35 -11.96 5.27
C VAL A 65 15.45 -10.72 5.18
N LEU A 66 15.62 -9.92 4.14
CA LEU A 66 14.78 -8.73 3.93
C LEU A 66 13.35 -9.12 3.54
N LEU A 67 13.19 -10.07 2.62
CA LEU A 67 11.88 -10.57 2.20
C LEU A 67 11.11 -11.18 3.38
N GLU A 68 11.76 -12.01 4.21
CA GLU A 68 11.16 -12.55 5.42
C GLU A 68 10.73 -11.45 6.38
N SER A 69 11.52 -10.38 6.50
CA SER A 69 11.16 -9.21 7.30
C SER A 69 9.98 -8.44 6.70
N ASN A 70 9.85 -8.35 5.37
CA ASN A 70 8.72 -7.69 4.72
C ASN A 70 7.41 -8.45 4.97
N VAL A 71 7.44 -9.80 4.96
CA VAL A 71 6.27 -10.62 5.31
C VAL A 71 5.70 -10.26 6.70
N LYS A 72 6.57 -9.92 7.66
CA LYS A 72 6.15 -9.56 9.02
C LYS A 72 5.58 -8.14 9.06
N ASP A 73 5.99 -7.27 8.14
CA ASP A 73 5.35 -5.96 8.02
C ASP A 73 3.93 -6.14 7.51
N GLU A 74 3.67 -7.04 6.55
CA GLU A 74 2.30 -7.27 6.04
C GLU A 74 1.32 -7.74 7.12
N GLU A 75 1.79 -8.54 8.08
CA GLU A 75 1.00 -8.91 9.26
C GLU A 75 0.65 -7.68 10.12
N ASN A 76 1.58 -6.73 10.26
CA ASN A 76 1.33 -5.47 10.96
C ASN A 76 0.44 -4.51 10.16
N HIS A 77 0.57 -4.50 8.82
CA HIS A 77 -0.26 -3.72 7.91
C HIS A 77 -1.71 -4.16 7.99
N ASP A 78 -1.95 -5.47 7.85
CA ASP A 78 -3.28 -6.08 7.97
C ASP A 78 -3.92 -5.74 9.32
N LEU A 79 -3.18 -5.88 10.42
CA LEU A 79 -3.67 -5.54 11.75
C LEU A 79 -4.01 -4.04 11.87
N ALA A 80 -3.13 -3.16 11.41
CA ALA A 80 -3.33 -1.72 11.49
C ALA A 80 -4.52 -1.24 10.65
N LEU A 81 -4.65 -1.73 9.41
CA LEU A 81 -5.79 -1.42 8.55
C LEU A 81 -7.08 -2.08 9.07
N GLY A 82 -6.98 -3.25 9.72
CA GLY A 82 -8.08 -3.88 10.44
C GLY A 82 -8.58 -3.01 11.60
N TYR A 83 -7.69 -2.39 12.37
CA TYR A 83 -8.08 -1.41 13.40
C TYR A 83 -8.77 -0.19 12.83
N ILE A 84 -8.33 0.31 11.67
CA ILE A 84 -9.06 1.37 10.96
C ILE A 84 -10.45 0.89 10.55
N ALA A 85 -10.58 -0.27 9.91
CA ALA A 85 -11.87 -0.81 9.49
C ALA A 85 -12.83 -1.01 10.66
N ASN A 86 -12.32 -1.43 11.82
CA ASN A 86 -13.09 -1.53 13.06
C ASN A 86 -13.55 -0.17 13.58
N SER A 87 -12.75 0.89 13.42
CA SER A 87 -13.09 2.22 13.93
C SER A 87 -14.05 2.96 13.01
N ILE A 88 -13.74 3.12 11.72
CA ILE A 88 -14.54 3.89 10.77
C ILE A 88 -15.68 3.08 10.13
N GLY A 89 -15.65 1.76 10.25
CA GLY A 89 -16.61 0.85 9.64
C GLY A 89 -16.19 0.37 8.24
N VAL A 90 -17.05 -0.46 7.65
CA VAL A 90 -16.86 -1.06 6.32
C VAL A 90 -18.11 -0.91 5.46
N ASN A 91 -17.94 -0.97 4.14
CA ASN A 91 -19.05 -1.12 3.20
C ASN A 91 -19.10 -2.58 2.71
N VAL A 92 -20.19 -3.28 2.98
CA VAL A 92 -20.31 -4.73 2.73
C VAL A 92 -20.20 -5.06 1.24
N GLU A 93 -20.75 -4.23 0.35
CA GLU A 93 -20.60 -4.44 -1.10
C GLU A 93 -19.14 -4.32 -1.53
N ALA A 94 -18.42 -3.30 -1.04
CA ALA A 94 -17.02 -3.07 -1.35
C ALA A 94 -16.12 -4.19 -0.82
N GLU A 95 -16.41 -4.73 0.37
CA GLU A 95 -15.71 -5.90 0.92
C GLU A 95 -15.89 -7.12 0.00
N ALA A 96 -17.13 -7.40 -0.43
CA ALA A 96 -17.42 -8.52 -1.31
C ALA A 96 -16.73 -8.38 -2.68
N GLU A 97 -16.67 -7.17 -3.24
CA GLU A 97 -15.97 -6.89 -4.49
C GLU A 97 -14.44 -6.98 -4.32
N ALA A 98 -13.89 -6.50 -3.21
CA ALA A 98 -12.46 -6.63 -2.89
C ALA A 98 -12.03 -8.10 -2.78
N PHE A 99 -12.85 -8.98 -2.21
CA PHE A 99 -12.55 -10.42 -2.19
C PHE A 99 -12.49 -11.03 -3.59
N ARG A 100 -13.34 -10.58 -4.54
CA ARG A 100 -13.25 -11.05 -5.94
C ARG A 100 -11.97 -10.56 -6.62
N LEU A 101 -11.58 -9.31 -6.37
CA LEU A 101 -10.31 -8.78 -6.85
C LEU A 101 -9.15 -9.59 -6.27
N ARG A 102 -9.17 -9.87 -4.96
CA ARG A 102 -8.17 -10.71 -4.29
C ARG A 102 -8.02 -12.07 -4.97
N THR A 103 -9.13 -12.77 -5.19
CA THR A 103 -9.10 -14.06 -5.90
C THR A 103 -8.49 -13.92 -7.29
N ALA A 104 -8.84 -12.88 -8.05
CA ALA A 104 -8.25 -12.65 -9.38
C ALA A 104 -6.73 -12.41 -9.33
N TRP A 105 -6.22 -11.80 -8.26
CA TRP A 105 -4.77 -11.62 -8.04
C TRP A 105 -4.07 -12.92 -7.60
N GLU A 106 -4.70 -13.68 -6.70
CA GLU A 106 -4.21 -14.97 -6.25
C GLU A 106 -4.06 -15.94 -7.43
N GLU A 107 -5.08 -16.01 -8.29
CA GLU A 107 -5.13 -16.88 -9.48
C GLU A 107 -4.26 -16.38 -10.64
N HIS A 108 -3.79 -15.13 -10.62
CA HIS A 108 -3.01 -14.59 -11.73
C HIS A 108 -1.67 -15.36 -11.90
N PRO A 109 -1.30 -15.76 -13.13
CA PRO A 109 -0.18 -16.69 -13.37
C PRO A 109 1.22 -16.06 -13.28
N ASP A 110 1.33 -14.74 -13.26
CA ASP A 110 2.62 -14.05 -13.08
C ASP A 110 3.29 -14.47 -11.77
N HIS A 111 4.62 -14.45 -11.78
CA HIS A 111 5.43 -14.80 -10.63
C HIS A 111 5.00 -14.04 -9.39
N THR A 112 4.92 -14.72 -8.24
CA THR A 112 4.37 -14.16 -7.00
C THR A 112 5.09 -12.90 -6.53
N ILE A 113 6.43 -12.87 -6.56
CA ILE A 113 7.20 -11.64 -6.24
C ILE A 113 6.89 -10.46 -7.17
N LEU A 114 6.53 -10.75 -8.42
CA LEU A 114 6.19 -9.74 -9.40
C LEU A 114 4.76 -9.24 -9.18
N LYS A 115 3.84 -10.11 -8.76
CA LYS A 115 2.50 -9.72 -8.29
C LYS A 115 2.59 -8.79 -7.09
N ALA A 116 3.40 -9.15 -6.09
CA ALA A 116 3.69 -8.31 -4.93
C ALA A 116 4.22 -6.93 -5.35
N LEU A 117 5.28 -6.90 -6.19
CA LEU A 117 5.84 -5.64 -6.70
C LEU A 117 4.78 -4.76 -7.37
N VAL A 118 3.91 -5.32 -8.23
CA VAL A 118 2.91 -4.52 -8.94
C VAL A 118 1.83 -4.00 -7.98
N ALA A 119 1.40 -4.82 -7.02
CA ALA A 119 0.42 -4.43 -6.00
C ALA A 119 0.96 -3.30 -5.12
N GLU A 120 2.11 -3.50 -4.49
CA GLU A 120 2.78 -2.52 -3.61
C GLU A 120 3.04 -1.20 -4.36
N ARG A 121 3.69 -1.28 -5.53
CA ARG A 121 4.15 -0.10 -6.27
C ARG A 121 3.03 0.75 -6.83
N ALA A 122 1.96 0.14 -7.31
CA ALA A 122 0.97 0.85 -8.14
C ALA A 122 -0.47 0.74 -7.64
N ILE A 123 -0.71 0.03 -6.52
CA ILE A 123 -1.96 0.07 -5.78
C ILE A 123 -1.69 0.65 -4.39
N PHE A 124 -0.96 -0.03 -3.51
CA PHE A 124 -0.78 0.43 -2.14
C PHE A 124 -0.09 1.80 -2.04
N PHE A 125 0.96 2.03 -2.82
CA PHE A 125 1.58 3.35 -2.94
C PHE A 125 0.71 4.48 -3.50
N VAL A 126 -0.46 4.15 -4.04
CA VAL A 126 -1.48 5.13 -4.45
C VAL A 126 -2.52 5.29 -3.34
N LEU A 127 -2.92 4.19 -2.69
CA LEU A 127 -3.91 4.20 -1.61
C LEU A 127 -3.39 4.88 -0.34
N LEU A 128 -2.12 4.69 0.01
CA LEU A 128 -1.55 5.27 1.23
C LEU A 128 -1.52 6.80 1.20
N PRO A 129 -1.10 7.48 0.11
CA PRO A 129 -1.30 8.91 -0.04
C PRO A 129 -2.78 9.32 -0.04
N PHE A 130 -3.69 8.52 -0.61
CA PHE A 130 -5.12 8.83 -0.57
C PHE A 130 -5.67 8.82 0.87
N PHE A 131 -5.34 7.80 1.66
CA PHE A 131 -5.62 7.77 3.09
C PHE A 131 -5.01 8.97 3.81
N ARG A 132 -3.80 9.39 3.41
CA ARG A 132 -3.15 10.53 4.01
C ARG A 132 -3.85 11.87 3.73
N PHE A 133 -4.39 12.07 2.52
CA PHE A 133 -4.99 13.34 2.13
C PHE A 133 -6.50 13.42 2.37
N CYS A 134 -7.18 12.28 2.40
CA CYS A 134 -8.63 12.20 2.47
C CYS A 134 -9.14 11.48 3.73
N GLY A 135 -8.29 10.70 4.39
CA GLY A 135 -8.63 9.97 5.60
C GLY A 135 -8.63 10.83 6.86
N ASP A 136 -9.09 10.21 7.94
CA ASP A 136 -9.04 10.80 9.26
C ASP A 136 -7.62 10.75 9.85
N ALA A 137 -7.54 11.20 11.10
CA ALA A 137 -6.52 10.91 12.09
C ALA A 137 -5.73 9.59 11.93
N GLY A 138 -6.44 8.48 12.12
CA GLY A 138 -5.86 7.15 12.25
C GLY A 138 -5.36 6.69 10.90
N LEU A 139 -6.17 6.86 9.85
CA LEU A 139 -5.79 6.57 8.47
C LEU A 139 -4.52 7.32 8.07
N ARG A 140 -4.42 8.61 8.40
CA ARG A 140 -3.24 9.44 8.13
C ARG A 140 -1.98 8.93 8.82
N THR A 141 -2.12 8.44 10.04
CA THR A 141 -0.99 7.97 10.84
C THR A 141 -0.54 6.58 10.37
N VAL A 142 -1.49 5.63 10.29
CA VAL A 142 -1.25 4.27 9.82
C VAL A 142 -0.67 4.28 8.40
N SER A 143 -1.24 5.08 7.49
CA SER A 143 -0.72 5.18 6.12
C SER A 143 0.71 5.73 6.07
N ALA A 144 1.10 6.63 6.98
CA ALA A 144 2.46 7.15 7.04
C ALA A 144 3.46 6.12 7.58
N ASP A 145 3.01 5.19 8.43
CA ASP A 145 3.83 4.09 8.92
C ASP A 145 4.04 3.04 7.83
N ILE A 146 2.94 2.53 7.27
CA ILE A 146 2.96 1.57 6.16
C ILE A 146 3.75 2.12 4.96
N SER A 147 3.60 3.40 4.61
CA SER A 147 4.35 4.04 3.50
C SER A 147 5.87 3.96 3.66
N ARG A 148 6.41 3.85 4.89
CA ARG A 148 7.86 3.71 5.10
C ARG A 148 8.33 2.29 4.81
N ASP A 149 7.52 1.31 5.17
CA ASP A 149 7.81 -0.10 4.91
C ASP A 149 7.66 -0.42 3.43
N GLU A 150 6.61 0.09 2.79
CA GLU A 150 6.34 -0.09 1.36
C GLU A 150 7.43 0.50 0.45
N GLN A 151 8.13 1.57 0.88
CA GLN A 151 9.33 2.05 0.19
C GLN A 151 10.47 1.03 0.18
N ILE A 152 10.57 0.23 1.23
CA ILE A 152 11.55 -0.84 1.36
C ILE A 152 11.08 -2.07 0.57
N HIS A 153 9.79 -2.39 0.62
CA HIS A 153 9.20 -3.52 -0.11
C HIS A 153 9.34 -3.35 -1.62
N VAL A 154 8.86 -2.22 -2.17
CA VAL A 154 8.97 -1.93 -3.60
C VAL A 154 10.43 -1.93 -4.06
N ALA A 155 11.34 -1.36 -3.27
CA ALA A 155 12.77 -1.35 -3.61
C ALA A 155 13.36 -2.77 -3.60
N CYS A 156 13.02 -3.59 -2.59
CA CYS A 156 13.45 -4.98 -2.48
C CYS A 156 12.91 -5.82 -3.65
N ASN A 157 11.60 -5.80 -3.86
CA ASN A 157 10.93 -6.58 -4.89
C ASN A 157 11.36 -6.16 -6.30
N SER A 158 11.68 -4.88 -6.51
CA SER A 158 12.27 -4.40 -7.78
C SER A 158 13.65 -4.99 -8.05
N LEU A 159 14.52 -5.07 -7.03
CA LEU A 159 15.85 -5.67 -7.16
C LEU A 159 15.74 -7.19 -7.42
N VAL A 160 14.87 -7.88 -6.68
CA VAL A 160 14.66 -9.32 -6.88
C VAL A 160 14.11 -9.61 -8.28
N CYS A 161 13.12 -8.86 -8.74
CA CYS A 161 12.60 -9.00 -10.10
C CYS A 161 13.68 -8.76 -11.15
N LEU A 162 14.55 -7.76 -10.94
CA LEU A 162 15.67 -7.48 -11.84
C LEU A 162 16.68 -8.65 -11.87
N ASP A 163 17.08 -9.14 -10.71
CA ASP A 163 18.04 -10.24 -10.57
C ASP A 163 17.51 -11.54 -11.20
N MET A 164 16.20 -11.76 -11.13
CA MET A 164 15.51 -12.91 -11.73
C MET A 164 15.09 -12.70 -13.20
N GLY A 165 15.31 -11.51 -13.77
CA GLY A 165 14.89 -11.19 -15.15
C GLY A 165 13.37 -11.17 -15.36
N LEU A 166 12.58 -10.90 -14.31
CA LEU A 166 11.12 -10.88 -14.35
C LEU A 166 10.59 -9.56 -14.90
N SER A 167 9.52 -9.65 -15.70
CA SER A 167 8.78 -8.49 -16.22
C SER A 167 7.29 -8.79 -16.24
N TRP A 168 6.47 -7.79 -15.85
CA TRP A 168 5.03 -7.98 -15.70
C TRP A 168 4.37 -8.24 -17.05
N SER A 169 3.41 -9.16 -17.06
CA SER A 169 2.60 -9.41 -18.24
C SER A 169 1.59 -8.28 -18.48
N LYS A 170 1.09 -8.19 -19.72
CA LYS A 170 -0.01 -7.29 -20.06
C LYS A 170 -1.29 -7.61 -19.29
N SER A 171 -1.52 -8.87 -18.92
CA SER A 171 -2.69 -9.27 -18.13
C SER A 171 -2.56 -8.81 -16.67
N LEU A 172 -1.35 -8.85 -16.09
CA LEU A 172 -1.13 -8.34 -14.74
C LEU A 172 -1.35 -6.82 -14.70
N ASP A 173 -0.84 -6.08 -15.68
CA ASP A 173 -1.09 -4.64 -15.78
C ASP A 173 -2.58 -4.32 -15.99
N LYS A 174 -3.31 -5.14 -16.76
CA LYS A 174 -4.76 -5.00 -16.90
C LYS A 174 -5.49 -5.23 -15.58
N LEU A 175 -5.07 -6.23 -14.79
CA LEU A 175 -5.64 -6.50 -13.46
C LEU A 175 -5.37 -5.34 -12.49
N ARG A 176 -4.15 -4.80 -12.48
CA ARG A 176 -3.82 -3.57 -11.74
C ARG A 176 -4.72 -2.42 -12.14
N LYS A 177 -4.87 -2.14 -13.44
CA LYS A 177 -5.75 -1.07 -13.93
C LYS A 177 -7.19 -1.28 -13.52
N ALA A 178 -7.70 -2.50 -13.59
CA ALA A 178 -9.05 -2.82 -13.14
C ALA A 178 -9.23 -2.54 -11.63
N THR A 179 -8.26 -2.98 -10.83
CA THR A 179 -8.26 -2.78 -9.37
C THR A 179 -8.27 -1.29 -9.01
N ILE A 180 -7.34 -0.51 -9.55
CA ILE A 180 -7.24 0.92 -9.21
C ILE A 180 -8.42 1.73 -9.77
N ASN A 181 -8.95 1.37 -10.94
CA ASN A 181 -10.16 1.99 -11.47
C ASN A 181 -11.39 1.70 -10.61
N TRP A 182 -11.51 0.49 -10.06
CA TRP A 182 -12.59 0.13 -9.17
C TRP A 182 -12.54 0.93 -7.87
N VAL A 183 -11.36 1.09 -7.27
CA VAL A 183 -11.19 1.88 -6.04
C VAL A 183 -11.63 3.33 -6.25
N PHE A 184 -11.11 4.00 -7.28
CA PHE A 184 -11.38 5.41 -7.54
C PHE A 184 -12.61 5.66 -8.42
N GLN A 185 -13.40 4.62 -8.72
CA GLN A 185 -14.63 4.75 -9.50
C GLN A 185 -15.59 5.84 -8.97
N PRO A 186 -15.79 6.00 -7.64
CA PRO A 186 -16.73 6.97 -7.12
C PRO A 186 -16.30 8.43 -7.35
N LEU A 187 -14.99 8.67 -7.56
CA LEU A 187 -14.49 10.00 -7.83
C LEU A 187 -14.85 10.44 -9.25
N GLY A 188 -15.19 11.73 -9.37
CA GLY A 188 -15.43 12.39 -10.65
C GLY A 188 -14.23 13.20 -11.14
N LYS A 189 -14.50 14.13 -12.04
CA LYS A 189 -13.57 15.22 -12.37
C LYS A 189 -13.71 16.31 -11.32
N ASN A 190 -12.61 16.71 -10.68
CA ASN A 190 -12.61 17.77 -9.69
C ASN A 190 -11.49 18.79 -9.98
N THR A 191 -11.88 20.06 -10.15
CA THR A 191 -10.93 21.15 -10.47
C THR A 191 -10.58 22.01 -9.27
N TYR A 192 -11.19 21.78 -8.11
CA TYR A 192 -10.99 22.56 -6.88
C TYR A 192 -10.12 21.80 -5.88
N ASP A 193 -10.36 20.49 -5.73
CA ASP A 193 -9.57 19.60 -4.90
C ASP A 193 -9.07 18.43 -5.73
N LYS A 194 -7.77 18.45 -6.06
CA LYS A 194 -7.13 17.40 -6.85
C LYS A 194 -7.20 16.02 -6.20
N TYR A 195 -7.36 15.93 -4.88
CA TYR A 195 -7.45 14.65 -4.17
C TYR A 195 -8.82 14.00 -4.32
N LEU A 196 -9.82 14.75 -4.80
CA LEU A 196 -11.13 14.24 -5.20
C LEU A 196 -11.25 14.06 -6.72
N ASP A 197 -10.16 14.25 -7.47
CA ASP A 197 -10.12 14.02 -8.91
C ASP A 197 -9.67 12.59 -9.22
N ARG A 198 -10.51 11.85 -9.93
CA ARG A 198 -10.20 10.46 -10.31
C ARG A 198 -8.94 10.36 -11.17
N LYS A 199 -8.75 11.29 -12.11
CA LYS A 199 -7.65 11.21 -13.07
C LYS A 199 -6.31 11.36 -12.36
N PHE A 200 -6.22 12.23 -11.36
CA PHE A 200 -5.03 12.39 -10.53
C PHE A 200 -4.51 11.04 -9.98
N TRP A 201 -5.39 10.22 -9.43
CA TRP A 201 -5.03 8.93 -8.82
C TRP A 201 -4.69 7.85 -9.85
N LEU A 202 -5.43 7.80 -10.96
CA LEU A 202 -5.16 6.86 -12.05
C LEU A 202 -3.82 7.16 -12.75
N ASP A 203 -3.53 8.45 -12.99
CA ASP A 203 -2.26 8.89 -13.55
C ASP A 203 -1.11 8.52 -12.61
N ALA A 204 -1.25 8.76 -11.30
CA ALA A 204 -0.22 8.40 -10.33
C ALA A 204 0.09 6.89 -10.32
N SER A 205 -0.95 6.05 -10.40
CA SER A 205 -0.79 4.58 -10.52
C SER A 205 -0.03 4.18 -11.78
N ASP A 206 -0.39 4.75 -12.94
CA ASP A 206 0.28 4.46 -14.21
C ASP A 206 1.75 4.92 -14.19
N ARG A 207 2.04 6.10 -13.65
CA ARG A 207 3.41 6.61 -13.58
C ARG A 207 4.28 5.85 -12.58
N LEU A 208 3.74 5.44 -11.44
CA LEU A 208 4.46 4.54 -10.53
C LEU A 208 4.77 3.21 -11.20
N MET A 209 3.81 2.66 -11.95
CA MET A 209 3.99 1.40 -12.67
C MET A 209 5.08 1.49 -13.75
N TYR A 210 5.06 2.52 -14.58
CA TYR A 210 5.90 2.60 -15.79
C TYR A 210 7.19 3.40 -15.60
N GLU A 211 7.19 4.43 -14.75
CA GLU A 211 8.32 5.34 -14.54
C GLU A 211 9.00 5.13 -13.18
N GLY A 212 8.34 4.43 -12.24
CA GLY A 212 8.79 4.31 -10.85
C GLY A 212 8.71 5.63 -10.08
N LYS A 213 7.93 6.60 -10.57
CA LYS A 213 7.80 7.95 -9.99
C LYS A 213 6.36 8.43 -10.06
N ALA A 214 5.92 9.13 -9.02
CA ALA A 214 4.69 9.92 -9.03
C ALA A 214 4.96 11.32 -8.47
N PRO A 215 5.30 12.31 -9.33
CA PRO A 215 5.35 13.73 -8.95
C PRO A 215 4.08 14.25 -8.26
N GLU A 216 2.95 13.61 -8.52
CA GLU A 216 1.65 13.78 -7.87
C GLU A 216 1.77 13.71 -6.33
N PHE A 217 2.71 12.90 -5.83
CA PHE A 217 2.93 12.67 -4.40
C PHE A 217 4.10 13.46 -3.83
N SER A 218 4.63 14.47 -4.52
CA SER A 218 5.70 15.33 -3.98
C SER A 218 5.37 15.96 -2.62
N GLU A 219 4.10 16.22 -2.33
CA GLU A 219 3.66 16.74 -1.03
C GLU A 219 3.81 15.74 0.13
N THR A 220 3.79 14.43 -0.14
CA THR A 220 3.96 13.40 0.90
C THR A 220 5.38 13.37 1.47
N GLN A 221 6.36 13.95 0.77
CA GLN A 221 7.74 14.08 1.23
C GLN A 221 7.87 14.96 2.48
N ARG A 222 6.91 15.85 2.73
CA ARG A 222 6.90 16.69 3.93
C ARG A 222 6.39 15.87 5.10
N ALA A 223 7.23 15.62 6.11
CA ALA A 223 6.85 14.90 7.33
C ALA A 223 5.92 15.69 8.28
N ARG A 224 5.55 16.93 7.94
CA ARG A 224 4.73 17.79 8.80
C ARG A 224 3.26 17.40 8.71
N MET A 225 2.82 16.59 9.67
CA MET A 225 1.40 16.39 9.96
C MET A 225 0.93 17.56 10.84
N PRO A 226 -0.19 18.25 10.53
CA PRO A 226 -0.74 19.26 11.42
C PRO A 226 -1.07 18.67 12.80
N ALA A 227 -0.33 19.14 13.81
CA ALA A 227 -0.56 19.13 15.25
C ALA A 227 -1.07 17.86 15.97
N PHE A 228 -0.33 17.48 17.02
CA PHE A 228 -0.66 16.52 18.09
C PHE A 228 -2.04 16.69 18.77
N PHE A 229 -2.77 17.78 18.51
CA PHE A 229 -4.02 18.11 19.18
C PHE A 229 -5.27 17.63 18.45
N GLU A 230 -5.14 17.07 17.25
CA GLU A 230 -6.29 16.55 16.51
C GLU A 230 -6.77 15.18 17.06
N HIS A 231 -5.93 14.46 17.83
CA HIS A 231 -6.18 13.07 18.28
C HIS A 231 -5.71 12.83 19.71
N ALA A 232 -6.32 11.87 20.41
CA ALA A 232 -5.85 11.44 21.73
C ALA A 232 -4.46 10.78 21.62
N ASN A 233 -3.53 11.10 22.53
CA ASN A 233 -2.17 10.53 22.54
C ASN A 233 -2.16 8.99 22.55
N THR A 234 -3.18 8.35 23.11
CA THR A 234 -3.35 6.89 23.12
C THR A 234 -3.60 6.28 21.75
N ASN A 235 -3.94 7.08 20.74
CA ASN A 235 -4.17 6.63 19.37
C ASN A 235 -2.91 6.69 18.52
N LEU A 236 -1.80 7.21 19.05
CA LEU A 236 -0.54 7.31 18.31
C LEU A 236 0.21 5.96 18.34
N PRO A 237 0.82 5.55 17.22
CA PRO A 237 1.72 4.41 17.16
C PRO A 237 2.82 4.52 18.21
N GLN A 238 3.17 3.39 18.80
CA GLN A 238 4.30 3.31 19.71
C GLN A 238 5.57 2.98 18.95
N TYR A 239 6.61 3.75 19.24
CA TYR A 239 7.96 3.53 18.75
C TYR A 239 8.80 3.01 19.91
N SER A 240 9.52 1.90 19.70
CA SER A 240 10.41 1.28 20.70
C SER A 240 11.87 1.36 20.28
#